data_AF-A0A7Z6XHV3-F1
#
_entry.id   AF-A0A7Z6XHV3-F1
#
_cell.length_a   1.000
_cell.length_b   1.000
_cell.length_c   1.000
_cell.angle_alpha   90.00
_cell.angle_beta   90.00
_cell.angle_gamma   90.00
#
_symmetry.space_group_name_H-M   'P 1'
#
loop_
_entity.id
_entity.type
_entity.pdbx_description
1 polymer ?
#
loop_
_entity_poly.entity_id
_entity_poly.type
_entity_poly.pdbx_seq_one_letter_code
_entity_poly.pdbx_strand_id
1 'polypeptide(L)'
;MLVCAIAYALWRGARRLPVYAALTMAAVPALVIPLKVATARQGPLTEAVNYYPSGHTATAAVAYGASALLLLAVARPTWLRAWVPPAAAVLLTAATGVGLVLHGYHWPLDVLASWCLGPVLLAPLWWVSRGARLRSGEPRATR
;
A
#
# COMPACT_ATOMS: atom_id res chain seq x y z
N MET A 1 -11.22 2.12 1.81
CA MET A 1 -10.87 0.81 1.21
C MET A 1 -10.10 -0.10 2.18
N LEU A 2 -8.92 0.29 2.67
CA LEU A 2 -8.11 -0.57 3.54
C LEU A 2 -8.85 -1.06 4.79
N VAL A 3 -9.59 -0.17 5.46
CA VAL A 3 -10.43 -0.54 6.62
C VAL A 3 -11.44 -1.64 6.24
N CYS A 4 -12.10 -1.52 5.08
CA CYS A 4 -13.03 -2.54 4.59
C CYS A 4 -12.31 -3.87 4.30
N ALA A 5 -11.12 -3.84 3.71
CA ALA A 5 -10.31 -5.04 3.44
C ALA A 5 -9.85 -5.71 4.75
N ILE A 6 -9.47 -4.92 5.76
CA ILE A 6 -9.14 -5.39 7.12
C ILE A 6 -10.38 -6.04 7.75
N ALA A 7 -11.53 -5.35 7.75
CA ALA A 7 -12.78 -5.86 8.31
C ALA A 7 -13.21 -7.17 7.62
N TYR A 8 -13.12 -7.23 6.30
CA TYR A 8 -13.40 -8.44 5.53
C TYR A 8 -12.45 -9.59 5.90
N ALA A 9 -11.15 -9.31 6.02
CA ALA A 9 -10.17 -10.30 6.42
C ALA A 9 -10.40 -10.82 7.85
N LEU A 10 -10.77 -9.95 8.79
CA LEU A 10 -11.15 -10.33 10.15
C LEU A 10 -12.42 -11.19 10.16
N TRP A 11 -13.45 -10.80 9.39
CA TRP A 11 -14.70 -11.57 9.24
C TRP A 11 -14.44 -12.98 8.68
N ARG A 12 -13.45 -13.12 7.79
CA ARG A 12 -12.99 -14.40 7.24
C ARG A 12 -12.04 -15.18 8.16
N GLY A 13 -11.85 -14.73 9.40
CA GLY A 13 -11.06 -15.41 10.43
C GLY A 13 -9.54 -15.20 10.33
N ALA A 14 -9.05 -14.38 9.40
CA ALA A 14 -7.63 -14.09 9.28
C ALA A 14 -7.22 -13.03 10.31
N ARG A 15 -6.61 -13.45 11.43
CA ARG A 15 -6.23 -12.52 12.52
C ARG A 15 -4.88 -11.84 12.33
N ARG A 16 -3.90 -12.55 11.73
CA ARG A 16 -2.53 -12.01 11.59
C ARG A 16 -2.39 -10.98 10.48
N LEU A 17 -2.96 -11.24 9.30
CA LEU A 17 -2.80 -10.39 8.11
C LEU A 17 -3.31 -8.95 8.29
N PRO A 18 -4.48 -8.70 8.91
CA PRO A 18 -4.97 -7.35 9.13
C PRO A 18 -4.07 -6.54 10.07
N VAL A 19 -3.44 -7.18 11.06
CA VAL A 19 -2.47 -6.54 11.95
C VAL A 19 -1.25 -6.07 11.15
N TYR A 20 -0.65 -6.94 10.32
CA TYR A 20 0.47 -6.53 9.47
C TYR A 20 0.06 -5.42 8.50
N ALA A 21 -1.15 -5.45 7.93
CA ALA A 21 -1.63 -4.40 7.05
C ALA A 21 -1.80 -3.05 7.78
N ALA A 22 -2.32 -3.06 9.01
CA ALA A 22 -2.41 -1.88 9.85
C ALA A 22 -1.03 -1.33 10.24
N LEU A 23 -0.09 -2.20 10.60
CA LEU A 23 1.30 -1.83 10.90
C LEU A 23 2.00 -1.23 9.67
N THR A 24 1.83 -1.83 8.50
CA THR A 24 2.36 -1.31 7.24
C THR A 24 1.77 0.08 6.94
N MET A 25 0.48 0.30 7.20
CA MET A 25 -0.13 1.62 7.04
C MET A 25 0.42 2.64 8.04
N ALA A 26 0.61 2.24 9.30
CA ALA A 26 1.19 3.10 10.34
C ALA A 26 2.67 3.45 10.06
N ALA A 27 3.40 2.59 9.34
CA ALA A 27 4.77 2.87 8.93
C ALA A 27 4.87 4.01 7.90
N VAL A 28 3.80 4.32 7.15
CA VAL A 28 3.79 5.43 6.17
C VAL A 28 4.11 6.77 6.83
N PRO A 29 3.32 7.29 7.80
CA PRO A 29 3.67 8.56 8.44
C PRO A 29 4.98 8.47 9.21
N ALA A 30 5.29 7.33 9.84
CA ALA A 30 6.52 7.13 10.59
C ALA A 30 7.78 7.29 9.72
N LEU A 31 7.71 6.97 8.42
CA LEU A 31 8.83 7.14 7.48
C LEU A 31 8.75 8.45 6.70
N VAL A 32 7.55 8.81 6.21
CA VAL A 32 7.35 9.97 5.34
C VAL A 32 7.55 11.28 6.10
N ILE A 33 7.10 11.39 7.35
CA ILE A 33 7.23 12.63 8.13
C ILE A 33 8.72 12.97 8.38
N PRO A 34 9.57 12.04 8.87
CA PRO A 34 11.00 12.33 9.01
C PRO A 34 11.68 12.70 7.69
N LEU A 35 11.39 11.99 6.60
CA LEU A 35 11.96 12.30 5.28
C LEU A 35 11.56 13.71 4.80
N LYS A 36 10.31 14.09 5.05
CA LYS A 36 9.80 15.43 4.75
C LYS A 36 10.56 16.50 5.50
N VAL A 37 10.68 16.35 6.81
CA VAL A 37 11.42 17.29 7.67
C VAL A 37 12.90 17.35 7.28
N ALA A 38 13.53 16.20 7.01
CA ALA A 38 14.94 16.12 6.67
C ALA A 38 15.28 16.76 5.31
N THR A 39 14.37 16.67 4.33
CA THR A 39 14.62 17.25 3.00
C THR A 39 14.20 18.71 2.90
N ALA A 40 13.27 19.16 3.76
CA ALA A 40 12.72 20.52 3.78
C ALA A 40 12.34 21.04 2.37
N ARG A 41 11.95 20.14 1.46
CA ARG A 41 11.79 20.49 0.05
C ARG A 41 10.56 21.36 -0.16
N GLN A 42 10.75 22.48 -0.86
CA GLN A 42 9.68 23.40 -1.24
C GLN A 42 8.74 22.80 -2.30
N GLY A 43 7.46 23.14 -2.21
CA GLY A 43 6.44 22.78 -3.21
C GLY A 43 6.54 23.59 -4.51
N PRO A 44 5.84 23.17 -5.59
CA PRO A 44 5.94 23.83 -6.90
C PRO A 44 5.37 25.25 -6.98
N LEU A 45 4.20 25.48 -6.37
CA LEU A 45 3.42 26.72 -6.46
C LEU A 45 3.18 27.37 -5.08
N THR A 46 4.09 27.14 -4.13
CA THR A 46 3.98 27.61 -2.75
C THR A 46 5.35 27.80 -2.13
N GLU A 47 5.45 28.67 -1.12
CA GLU A 47 6.63 28.82 -0.26
C GLU A 47 6.70 27.76 0.84
N ALA A 48 5.66 26.95 1.00
CA ALA A 48 5.65 25.87 1.97
C ALA A 48 6.68 24.78 1.62
N VAL A 49 7.32 24.26 2.68
CA VAL A 49 8.32 23.18 2.63
C VAL A 49 7.71 21.83 3.02
N ASN A 50 8.51 20.75 3.04
CA ASN A 50 8.10 19.39 3.41
C ASN A 50 7.23 18.66 2.36
N TYR A 51 7.48 18.94 1.08
CA TYR A 51 6.74 18.32 -0.04
C TYR A 51 7.31 16.97 -0.51
N TYR A 52 8.58 16.66 -0.20
CA TYR A 52 9.23 15.41 -0.60
C TYR A 52 9.39 14.44 0.57
N PRO A 53 9.04 13.15 0.42
CA PRO A 53 8.25 12.56 -0.67
C PRO A 53 6.74 12.90 -0.54
N SER A 54 5.96 12.68 -1.59
CA SER A 54 4.50 12.89 -1.58
C SER A 54 3.77 11.97 -0.59
N GLY A 55 3.23 12.55 0.50
CA GLY A 55 2.48 11.80 1.50
C GLY A 55 1.18 11.18 0.97
N HIS A 56 0.48 11.88 0.06
CA HIS A 56 -0.73 11.37 -0.57
C HIS A 56 -0.43 10.16 -1.45
N THR A 57 0.62 10.24 -2.27
CA THR A 57 1.03 9.11 -3.12
C THR A 57 1.51 7.93 -2.28
N ALA A 58 2.29 8.17 -1.22
CA ALA A 58 2.76 7.11 -0.32
C ALA A 58 1.59 6.40 0.39
N THR A 59 0.64 7.18 0.92
CA THR A 59 -0.59 6.69 1.57
C THR A 59 -1.43 5.88 0.58
N ALA A 60 -1.63 6.38 -0.64
CA ALA A 60 -2.38 5.69 -1.69
C ALA A 60 -1.71 4.35 -2.06
N ALA A 61 -0.41 4.38 -2.34
CA ALA A 61 0.37 3.19 -2.71
C ALA A 61 0.23 2.08 -1.66
N VAL A 62 0.41 2.44 -0.39
CA VAL A 62 0.33 1.47 0.71
C VAL A 62 -1.10 1.03 1.00
N ALA A 63 -2.06 1.95 1.05
CA ALA A 63 -3.45 1.61 1.34
C ALA A 63 -4.06 0.71 0.26
N TYR A 64 -3.85 1.03 -1.01
CA TYR A 64 -4.36 0.23 -2.13
C TYR A 64 -3.57 -1.08 -2.28
N GLY A 65 -2.25 -1.03 -2.17
CA GLY A 65 -1.39 -2.23 -2.24
C GLY A 65 -1.68 -3.22 -1.12
N ALA A 66 -1.78 -2.76 0.13
CA ALA A 66 -2.11 -3.61 1.27
C ALA A 66 -3.51 -4.22 1.13
N SER A 67 -4.49 -3.43 0.65
CA SER A 67 -5.83 -3.96 0.37
C SER A 67 -5.79 -5.06 -0.70
N ALA A 68 -5.03 -4.86 -1.78
CA ALA A 68 -4.86 -5.87 -2.82
C ALA A 68 -4.24 -7.16 -2.26
N LEU A 69 -3.20 -7.05 -1.43
CA LEU A 69 -2.55 -8.21 -0.79
C LEU A 69 -3.49 -8.97 0.14
N LEU A 70 -4.30 -8.27 0.93
CA LEU A 70 -5.32 -8.86 1.80
C LEU A 70 -6.38 -9.61 0.98
N LEU A 71 -6.91 -8.98 -0.06
CA LEU A 71 -7.91 -9.59 -0.94
C LEU A 71 -7.36 -10.86 -1.61
N LEU A 72 -6.12 -10.81 -2.12
CA LEU A 72 -5.47 -11.99 -2.71
C LEU A 72 -5.23 -13.11 -1.70
N ALA A 73 -4.92 -12.78 -0.45
CA ALA A 73 -4.66 -13.79 0.58
C ALA A 73 -5.94 -14.46 1.10
N VAL A 74 -7.01 -13.67 1.26
CA VAL A 74 -8.24 -14.11 1.94
C VAL A 74 -9.30 -14.58 0.97
N ALA A 75 -9.55 -13.85 -0.12
CA ALA A 75 -10.63 -14.17 -1.06
C ALA A 75 -10.28 -15.33 -2.00
N ARG A 76 -8.98 -15.62 -2.19
CA ARG A 76 -8.46 -16.67 -3.08
C ARG A 76 -9.13 -16.65 -4.47
N PRO A 77 -9.01 -15.54 -5.21
CA PRO A 77 -9.58 -15.45 -6.54
C PRO A 77 -8.96 -16.50 -7.47
N THR A 78 -9.71 -16.89 -8.50
CA THR A 78 -9.19 -17.71 -9.60
C THR A 78 -8.00 -17.01 -10.26
N TRP A 79 -7.10 -17.79 -10.87
CA TRP A 79 -5.91 -17.24 -11.54
C TRP A 79 -6.26 -16.14 -12.56
N LEU A 80 -7.38 -16.31 -13.27
CA LEU A 80 -7.94 -15.33 -14.21
C LEU A 80 -8.31 -13.98 -13.58
N ARG A 81 -8.57 -13.92 -12.26
CA ARG A 81 -8.99 -12.70 -11.55
C ARG A 81 -7.96 -12.22 -10.53
N ALA A 82 -6.88 -12.97 -10.33
CA ALA A 82 -5.84 -12.63 -9.36
C ALA A 82 -5.05 -11.36 -9.71
N TRP A 83 -5.05 -10.94 -10.98
CA TRP A 83 -4.37 -9.72 -11.42
C TRP A 83 -5.18 -8.44 -11.16
N VAL A 84 -6.50 -8.56 -10.94
CA VAL A 84 -7.40 -7.39 -10.82
C VAL A 84 -7.07 -6.51 -9.61
N PRO A 85 -6.90 -7.04 -8.37
CA PRO A 85 -6.63 -6.18 -7.21
C PRO A 85 -5.29 -5.42 -7.32
N PRO A 86 -4.16 -6.04 -7.73
CA PRO A 86 -2.92 -5.31 -7.96
C PRO A 86 -3.03 -4.25 -9.06
N ALA A 87 -3.68 -4.57 -10.19
CA ALA A 87 -3.86 -3.62 -11.28
C ALA A 87 -4.67 -2.39 -10.83
N ALA A 88 -5.77 -2.61 -10.10
CA ALA A 88 -6.56 -1.53 -9.53
C ALA A 88 -5.72 -0.68 -8.54
N ALA A 89 -4.89 -1.31 -7.71
CA ALA A 89 -4.03 -0.59 -6.78
C ALA A 89 -3.01 0.32 -7.48
N VAL A 90 -2.36 -0.19 -8.54
CA VAL A 90 -1.42 0.59 -9.36
C VAL A 90 -2.14 1.75 -10.05
N LEU A 91 -3.28 1.48 -10.70
CA LEU A 91 -4.04 2.50 -11.42
C LEU A 91 -4.53 3.62 -10.49
N LEU A 92 -5.09 3.28 -9.33
CA LEU A 92 -5.57 4.28 -8.37
C LEU A 92 -4.41 5.11 -7.77
N THR A 93 -3.27 4.48 -7.50
CA THR A 93 -2.07 5.19 -7.04
C THR A 93 -1.54 6.13 -8.12
N ALA A 94 -1.54 5.69 -9.39
CA ALA A 94 -1.10 6.50 -10.53
C ALA A 94 -2.03 7.69 -10.76
N ALA A 95 -3.34 7.46 -10.76
CA ALA A 95 -4.34 8.53 -10.85
C ALA A 95 -4.16 9.56 -9.73
N THR A 96 -3.91 9.11 -8.50
CA THR A 96 -3.63 10.00 -7.36
C THR A 96 -2.37 10.84 -7.61
N GLY A 97 -1.26 10.21 -8.01
CA GLY A 97 0.01 10.89 -8.28
C GLY A 97 -0.08 11.88 -9.44
N VAL A 98 -0.66 11.46 -10.57
CA VAL A 98 -0.87 12.31 -11.74
C VAL A 98 -1.78 13.49 -11.40
N GLY A 99 -2.87 13.26 -10.68
CA GLY A 99 -3.77 14.32 -10.23
C GLY A 99 -3.03 15.40 -9.42
N LEU A 100 -2.17 14.99 -8.48
CA LEU A 100 -1.39 15.94 -7.67
C LEU A 100 -0.40 16.76 -8.50
N VAL A 101 0.25 16.15 -9.49
CA VAL A 101 1.19 16.85 -10.38
C VAL A 101 0.44 17.84 -11.27
N LEU A 102 -0.68 17.42 -11.87
CA LEU A 102 -1.48 18.26 -12.76
C LEU A 102 -2.06 19.49 -12.04
N HIS A 103 -2.40 19.36 -10.75
CA HIS A 103 -2.87 20.49 -9.94
C HIS A 103 -1.73 21.31 -9.31
N GLY A 104 -0.46 20.98 -9.60
CA GLY A 104 0.70 21.71 -9.08
C GLY A 104 0.95 21.52 -7.57
N TYR A 105 0.35 20.49 -6.95
CA TYR A 105 0.54 20.21 -5.53
C TYR A 105 1.85 19.49 -5.22
N HIS A 106 2.43 18.78 -6.18
CA HIS A 106 3.69 18.06 -6.00
C HIS A 106 4.53 18.07 -7.27
N TRP A 107 5.85 18.04 -7.11
CA TRP A 107 6.75 17.78 -8.22
C TRP A 107 6.61 16.31 -8.65
N PRO A 108 6.78 15.98 -9.95
CA PRO A 108 6.80 14.58 -10.41
C PRO A 108 7.78 13.70 -9.63
N LEU A 109 8.90 14.26 -9.19
CA LEU A 109 9.91 13.56 -8.38
C LEU A 109 9.39 13.19 -6.97
N ASP A 110 8.53 14.00 -6.35
CA ASP A 110 7.93 13.69 -5.04
C ASP A 110 7.02 12.46 -5.13
N VAL A 111 6.28 12.37 -6.24
CA VAL A 111 5.40 11.26 -6.57
C VAL A 111 6.24 10.02 -6.87
N LEU A 112 7.27 10.13 -7.70
CA LEU A 112 8.14 9.01 -8.06
C LEU A 112 8.87 8.42 -6.86
N ALA A 113 9.38 9.25 -5.95
CA ALA A 113 10.00 8.77 -4.71
C ALA A 113 9.02 7.96 -3.86
N SER A 114 7.76 8.37 -3.79
CA SER A 114 6.71 7.65 -3.06
C SER A 114 6.37 6.31 -3.72
N TRP A 115 6.44 6.24 -5.05
CA TRP A 115 6.32 4.99 -5.80
C TRP A 115 7.45 4.01 -5.48
N CYS A 116 8.67 4.49 -5.25
CA CYS A 116 9.78 3.65 -4.82
C CYS A 116 9.62 3.17 -3.36
N LEU A 117 9.07 4.01 -2.48
CA LEU A 117 8.81 3.65 -1.07
C LEU A 117 7.68 2.62 -0.92
N GLY A 118 6.68 2.65 -1.80
CA GLY A 118 5.51 1.76 -1.73
C GLY A 118 5.89 0.26 -1.65
N PRO A 119 6.64 -0.30 -2.61
CA PRO A 119 7.11 -1.68 -2.57
C PRO A 119 7.92 -2.01 -1.33
N VAL A 120 8.79 -1.11 -0.87
CA VAL A 120 9.61 -1.31 0.34
C VAL A 120 8.72 -1.49 1.58
N LEU A 121 7.71 -0.63 1.74
CA LEU A 121 6.77 -0.71 2.87
C LEU A 121 5.85 -1.93 2.77
N LEU A 122 5.45 -2.32 1.55
CA LEU A 122 4.56 -3.45 1.31
C LEU A 122 5.25 -4.81 1.39
N ALA A 123 6.58 -4.87 1.24
CA ALA A 123 7.33 -6.12 1.15
C ALA A 123 7.11 -7.05 2.37
N PRO A 124 7.17 -6.58 3.64
CA PRO A 124 6.90 -7.42 4.81
C PRO A 124 5.49 -8.05 4.78
N LEU A 125 4.47 -7.24 4.45
CA LEU A 125 3.09 -7.72 4.33
C LEU A 125 2.96 -8.75 3.20
N TRP A 126 3.65 -8.52 2.08
CA TRP A 126 3.67 -9.46 0.95
C TRP A 126 4.27 -10.81 1.35
N TRP A 127 5.40 -10.84 2.05
CA TRP A 127 6.01 -12.08 2.56
C TRP A 127 5.06 -12.85 3.47
N VAL A 128 4.44 -12.17 4.44
CA VAL A 128 3.46 -12.82 5.35
C VAL A 128 2.23 -13.31 4.58
N SER A 129 1.74 -12.55 3.60
CA SER A 129 0.60 -12.93 2.77
C SER A 129 0.88 -14.18 1.92
N ARG A 130 2.12 -14.32 1.41
CA ARG A 130 2.57 -15.50 0.66
C ARG A 130 2.64 -16.74 1.55
N GLY A 131 3.26 -16.62 2.73
CA GLY A 131 3.33 -17.72 3.68
C GLY A 131 1.94 -18.21 4.13
N ALA A 132 1.00 -17.29 4.36
CA ALA A 132 -0.38 -17.64 4.70
C ALA A 132 -1.11 -18.41 3.57
N ARG A 133 -0.87 -18.05 2.31
CA ARG A 133 -1.44 -18.78 1.15
C ARG A 133 -0.87 -20.19 1.03
N LEU A 134 0.46 -20.35 1.13
CA LEU A 134 1.13 -21.66 1.02
C LEU A 134 0.62 -22.64 2.08
N ARG A 135 0.59 -22.23 3.35
CA ARG A 135 0.10 -23.08 4.47
C ARG A 135 -1.36 -23.49 4.36
N SER A 136 -2.14 -22.80 3.54
CA SER A 136 -3.56 -23.10 3.34
C SER A 136 -3.83 -23.99 2.13
N GLY A 137 -2.83 -24.18 1.25
CA GLY A 137 -2.90 -25.06 0.09
C GLY A 137 -2.30 -26.45 0.33
N GLU A 138 -1.62 -26.64 1.47
CA GLU A 138 -1.11 -27.94 1.90
C GLU A 138 -2.28 -28.84 2.31
N PRO A 139 -2.46 -30.03 1.71
CA PRO A 139 -3.51 -30.96 2.12
C PRO A 139 -3.32 -31.28 3.60
N ARG A 140 -4.36 -31.08 4.42
CA ARG A 140 -4.38 -31.64 5.77
C ARG A 140 -4.24 -33.14 5.62
N ALA A 141 -3.04 -33.68 5.86
CA ALA A 141 -2.84 -35.11 6.03
C ALA A 141 -3.73 -35.53 7.21
N THR A 142 -4.86 -36.14 6.88
CA THR A 142 -5.78 -36.75 7.85
C THR A 142 -5.00 -37.83 8.58
N ARG A 143 -4.76 -37.62 9.88
CA ARG A 143 -4.45 -38.71 10.82
C ARG A 143 -5.74 -39.37 11.26
#